data_AF-A0A3B6G101-F1
#
_entry.id   AF-A0A3B6G101-F1
#
_cell.length_a   1.000
_cell.length_b   1.000
_cell.length_c   1.000
_cell.angle_alpha   90.00
_cell.angle_beta   90.00
_cell.angle_gamma   90.00
#
_symmetry.space_group_name_H-M   'P 1'
#
loop_
_entity.id
_entity.type
_entity.pdbx_description
1 polymer ?
#
loop_
_entity_poly.entity_id
_entity_poly.type
_entity_poly.pdbx_seq_one_letter_code
_entity_poly.pdbx_strand_id
1 'polypeptide(L)'
;MYITGKHKSKVLKWIKAKKIFTRRYVFIPIVYWRHWSLLVLCNFGDTNYLGTPKGPRMLLLDSLRTTQPKRLPSVINSFITDILKTEEREDIGQFTNQVQLEFPEVPQQSGSHCGIYVLYFIYCFLKIEKLGEDLSQLGALFDPKVLQNLEDIRKAILLYQEKQDGTITE
;
A
#
# COMPACT_ATOMS: atom_id res chain seq x y z
N MET A 1 -15.31 0.66 -0.82
CA MET A 1 -15.64 -0.06 -2.08
C MET A 1 -15.66 -1.58 -1.91
N TYR A 2 -14.65 -2.17 -1.26
CA TYR A 2 -14.62 -3.62 -0.98
C TYR A 2 -15.47 -4.04 0.25
N ILE A 3 -15.30 -3.32 1.36
CA ILE A 3 -15.87 -3.65 2.68
C ILE A 3 -17.41 -3.75 2.68
N THR A 4 -18.08 -2.96 1.84
CA THR A 4 -19.56 -2.91 1.77
C THR A 4 -20.18 -4.03 0.93
N GLY A 5 -19.37 -4.93 0.34
CA GLY A 5 -19.83 -6.11 -0.40
C GLY A 5 -20.42 -5.82 -1.80
N LYS A 6 -21.12 -4.70 -1.98
CA LYS A 6 -21.86 -4.32 -3.21
C LYS A 6 -21.02 -4.38 -4.50
N HIS A 7 -19.71 -4.13 -4.41
CA HIS A 7 -18.80 -4.13 -5.55
C HIS A 7 -17.71 -5.21 -5.50
N LYS A 8 -17.76 -6.12 -4.51
CA LYS A 8 -16.70 -7.11 -4.26
C LYS A 8 -16.38 -7.94 -5.51
N SER A 9 -17.37 -8.57 -6.14
CA SER A 9 -17.16 -9.41 -7.32
C SER A 9 -16.57 -8.65 -8.51
N LYS A 10 -17.03 -7.40 -8.75
CA LYS A 10 -16.52 -6.54 -9.83
C LYS A 10 -15.04 -6.16 -9.59
N VAL A 11 -14.71 -5.79 -8.35
CA VAL A 11 -13.33 -5.44 -7.96
C VAL A 11 -12.41 -6.66 -8.13
N LEU A 12 -12.81 -7.83 -7.65
CA LEU A 12 -12.00 -9.05 -7.77
C LEU A 12 -11.77 -9.46 -9.23
N LYS A 13 -12.81 -9.40 -10.09
CA LYS A 13 -12.67 -9.65 -11.53
C LYS A 13 -11.70 -8.67 -12.19
N TRP A 14 -11.75 -7.39 -11.83
CA TRP A 14 -10.84 -6.38 -12.36
C TRP A 14 -9.39 -6.64 -11.92
N ILE A 15 -9.18 -7.01 -10.65
CA ILE A 15 -7.86 -7.39 -10.14
C ILE A 15 -7.30 -8.60 -10.90
N LYS A 16 -8.10 -9.65 -11.09
CA LYS A 16 -7.71 -10.85 -11.88
C LYS A 16 -7.26 -10.47 -13.29
N ALA A 17 -8.04 -9.62 -13.96
CA ALA A 17 -7.71 -9.16 -15.31
C ALA A 17 -6.37 -8.39 -15.39
N LYS A 18 -5.93 -7.76 -14.31
CA LYS A 18 -4.65 -7.03 -14.25
C LYS A 18 -3.44 -7.93 -14.01
N LYS A 19 -3.65 -9.22 -13.67
CA LYS A 19 -2.58 -10.20 -13.40
C LYS A 19 -1.54 -9.65 -12.42
N ILE A 20 -2.01 -9.10 -11.30
CA ILE A 20 -1.18 -8.31 -10.39
C ILE A 20 0.00 -9.10 -9.80
N PHE A 21 -0.11 -10.43 -9.69
CA PHE A 21 0.97 -11.29 -9.19
C PHE A 21 2.14 -11.46 -10.16
N THR A 22 2.02 -11.03 -11.41
CA THR A 22 3.18 -10.91 -12.31
C THR A 22 4.09 -9.73 -11.96
N ARG A 23 3.65 -8.86 -11.04
CA ARG A 23 4.40 -7.69 -10.59
C ARG A 23 5.20 -8.03 -9.34
N ARG A 24 6.43 -7.54 -9.30
CA ARG A 24 7.30 -7.59 -8.11
C ARG A 24 6.68 -6.84 -6.93
N TYR A 25 6.09 -5.67 -7.20
CA TYR A 25 5.40 -4.85 -6.20
C TYR A 25 4.00 -4.46 -6.66
N VAL A 26 3.03 -4.56 -5.75
CA VAL A 26 1.68 -4.03 -5.93
C VAL A 26 1.40 -3.06 -4.79
N PHE A 27 1.20 -1.79 -5.13
CA PHE A 27 0.88 -0.73 -4.18
C PHE A 27 -0.64 -0.60 -4.04
N ILE A 28 -1.14 -0.70 -2.81
CA ILE A 28 -2.57 -0.62 -2.50
C ILE A 28 -2.74 0.47 -1.44
N PRO A 29 -3.03 1.72 -1.84
CA PRO A 29 -3.38 2.77 -0.91
C PRO A 29 -4.68 2.42 -0.17
N ILE A 30 -4.66 2.53 1.15
CA ILE A 30 -5.81 2.26 2.01
C ILE A 30 -6.24 3.56 2.68
N VAL A 31 -7.54 3.87 2.54
CA VAL A 31 -8.18 4.94 3.31
C VAL A 31 -9.13 4.31 4.30
N TYR A 32 -8.85 4.49 5.59
CA TYR A 32 -9.73 4.03 6.66
C TYR A 32 -9.83 5.13 7.71
N TRP A 33 -11.05 5.59 7.99
CA TRP A 33 -11.32 6.63 9.01
C TRP A 33 -10.49 7.91 8.82
N ARG A 34 -10.44 8.42 7.57
CA ARG A 34 -9.66 9.61 7.14
C ARG A 34 -8.14 9.47 7.28
N HIS A 35 -7.65 8.28 7.61
CA HIS A 35 -6.23 7.98 7.64
C HIS A 35 -5.81 7.22 6.38
N TRP A 36 -4.66 7.59 5.83
CA TRP A 36 -4.03 6.93 4.69
C TRP A 36 -2.88 6.05 5.17
N SER A 37 -2.90 4.79 4.74
CA SER A 37 -1.79 3.86 4.88
C SER A 37 -1.54 3.15 3.55
N LEU A 38 -0.39 2.48 3.44
CA LEU A 38 0.00 1.78 2.21
C LEU A 38 0.19 0.30 2.49
N LEU A 39 -0.62 -0.54 1.86
CA LEU A 39 -0.33 -1.96 1.75
C LEU A 39 0.52 -2.21 0.51
N VAL A 40 1.64 -2.91 0.69
CA VAL A 40 2.52 -3.34 -0.39
C VAL A 40 2.55 -4.86 -0.40
N LEU A 41 2.20 -5.44 -1.55
CA LEU A 41 2.38 -6.85 -1.82
C LEU A 41 3.70 -7.02 -2.56
N CYS A 42 4.66 -7.72 -1.96
CA CYS A 42 5.97 -7.97 -2.52
C CYS A 42 6.07 -9.43 -2.98
N ASN A 43 6.55 -9.67 -4.20
CA ASN A 43 6.88 -11.01 -4.73
C ASN A 43 5.73 -12.03 -4.65
N PHE A 44 4.48 -11.59 -4.78
CA PHE A 44 3.30 -12.45 -4.60
C PHE A 44 3.15 -13.55 -5.66
N GLY A 45 3.74 -13.38 -6.85
CA GLY A 45 3.77 -14.41 -7.89
C GLY A 45 4.87 -15.45 -7.74
N ASP A 46 5.75 -15.29 -6.75
CA ASP A 46 6.77 -16.31 -6.49
C ASP A 46 6.10 -17.56 -5.90
N THR A 47 6.41 -18.72 -6.48
CA THR A 47 5.90 -20.03 -6.07
C THR A 47 6.97 -20.87 -5.39
N ASN A 48 8.24 -20.45 -5.43
CA ASN A 48 9.37 -21.17 -4.82
C ASN A 48 9.92 -20.44 -3.59
N TYR A 49 9.00 -19.93 -2.76
CA TYR A 49 9.32 -19.00 -1.69
C TYR A 49 9.61 -19.66 -0.34
N LEU A 50 9.30 -20.94 -0.20
CA LEU A 50 9.48 -21.71 1.03
C LEU A 50 10.94 -21.68 1.50
N GLY A 51 11.18 -21.15 2.69
CA GLY A 51 12.50 -21.09 3.30
C GLY A 51 13.41 -19.97 2.78
N THR A 52 12.90 -19.01 2.00
CA THR A 52 13.69 -17.88 1.50
C THR A 52 13.38 -16.57 2.24
N PRO A 53 14.38 -15.74 2.59
CA PRO A 53 14.16 -14.39 3.13
C PRO A 53 13.48 -13.41 2.14
N LYS A 54 13.33 -13.81 0.88
CA LYS A 54 12.87 -12.97 -0.24
C LYS A 54 11.48 -13.35 -0.77
N GLY A 55 10.79 -14.25 -0.07
CA GLY A 55 9.46 -14.73 -0.45
C GLY A 55 8.38 -13.64 -0.46
N PRO A 56 7.12 -14.01 -0.75
CA PRO A 56 5.97 -13.14 -0.70
C PRO A 56 5.85 -12.45 0.66
N ARG A 57 5.64 -11.14 0.66
CA ARG A 57 5.49 -10.34 1.89
C ARG A 57 4.35 -9.34 1.76
N MET A 58 3.63 -9.15 2.86
CA MET A 58 2.56 -8.17 2.99
C MET A 58 3.01 -7.08 3.94
N LEU A 59 3.36 -5.92 3.43
CA LEU A 59 3.87 -4.82 4.24
C LEU A 59 2.79 -3.75 4.39
N LEU A 60 2.39 -3.44 5.62
CA LEU A 60 1.50 -2.30 5.90
C LEU A 60 2.30 -1.14 6.48
N LEU A 61 2.56 -0.14 5.63
CA LEU A 61 3.31 1.05 6.00
C LEU A 61 2.32 2.11 6.52
N ASP A 62 2.53 2.48 7.78
CA ASP A 62 1.71 3.46 8.50
C ASP A 62 2.59 4.51 9.19
N SER A 63 2.51 5.74 8.72
CA SER A 63 3.21 6.91 9.26
C SER A 63 2.63 7.46 10.55
N LEU A 64 1.43 7.04 10.98
CA LEU A 64 0.84 7.43 12.27
C LEU A 64 0.96 6.35 13.35
N ARG A 65 1.35 5.12 13.01
CA ARG A 65 1.26 3.93 13.89
C ARG A 65 -0.12 3.76 14.57
N THR A 66 -1.17 4.37 14.02
CA THR A 66 -2.53 4.26 14.55
C THR A 66 -3.23 3.01 14.05
N THR A 67 -2.65 2.38 13.03
CA THR A 67 -3.11 1.12 12.44
C THR A 67 -2.65 -0.07 13.29
N GLN A 68 -3.00 -0.06 14.59
CA GLN A 68 -2.83 -1.15 15.55
C GLN A 68 -4.14 -1.99 15.68
N PRO A 69 -4.13 -3.22 16.25
CA PRO A 69 -4.57 -4.45 15.60
C PRO A 69 -6.06 -4.79 15.77
N LYS A 70 -6.97 -3.89 15.34
CA LYS A 70 -8.41 -4.21 15.34
C LYS A 70 -8.86 -4.84 14.02
N ARG A 71 -9.69 -4.11 13.26
CA ARG A 71 -10.43 -4.64 12.11
C ARG A 71 -9.67 -4.58 10.80
N LEU A 72 -8.70 -3.67 10.64
CA LEU A 72 -8.04 -3.52 9.36
C LEU A 72 -7.23 -4.76 8.95
N PRO A 73 -6.45 -5.41 9.84
CA PRO A 73 -5.72 -6.63 9.48
C PRO A 73 -6.66 -7.76 9.02
N SER A 74 -7.79 -7.96 9.69
CA SER A 74 -8.76 -8.99 9.27
C SER A 74 -9.42 -8.67 7.94
N VAL A 75 -9.72 -7.40 7.68
CA VAL A 75 -10.24 -6.94 6.38
C VAL A 75 -9.21 -7.12 5.27
N ILE A 76 -7.93 -6.79 5.52
CA ILE A 76 -6.83 -7.01 4.57
C ILE A 76 -6.69 -8.51 4.29
N ASN A 77 -6.62 -9.35 5.32
CA ASN A 77 -6.47 -10.80 5.15
C ASN A 77 -7.65 -11.41 4.37
N SER A 78 -8.88 -10.98 4.66
CA SER A 78 -10.05 -11.38 3.86
C SER A 78 -9.91 -10.92 2.41
N PHE A 79 -9.54 -9.67 2.18
CA PHE A 79 -9.34 -9.14 0.82
C PHE A 79 -8.30 -9.93 0.03
N ILE A 80 -7.15 -10.22 0.64
CA ILE A 80 -6.09 -11.02 0.01
C ILE A 80 -6.57 -12.45 -0.26
N THR A 81 -7.22 -13.09 0.72
CA THR A 81 -7.78 -14.43 0.54
C THR A 81 -8.76 -14.49 -0.64
N ASP A 82 -9.63 -13.48 -0.77
CA ASP A 82 -10.59 -13.40 -1.85
C ASP A 82 -9.92 -13.17 -3.22
N ILE A 83 -8.82 -12.41 -3.29
CA ILE A 83 -7.99 -12.31 -4.51
C ILE A 83 -7.39 -13.68 -4.84
N LEU A 84 -6.72 -14.33 -3.89
CA LEU A 84 -6.06 -15.62 -4.11
C LEU A 84 -7.05 -16.70 -4.58
N LYS A 85 -8.25 -16.74 -4.02
CA LYS A 85 -9.35 -17.63 -4.47
C LYS A 85 -9.79 -17.30 -5.89
N THR A 86 -9.90 -16.01 -6.22
CA THR A 86 -10.30 -15.56 -7.55
C THR A 86 -9.24 -15.90 -8.61
N GLU A 87 -7.97 -15.87 -8.22
CA GLU A 87 -6.84 -16.29 -9.06
C GLU A 87 -6.68 -17.82 -9.15
N GLU A 88 -7.55 -18.60 -8.47
CA GLU A 88 -7.55 -20.08 -8.48
C GLU A 88 -6.19 -20.67 -8.07
N ARG A 89 -5.51 -20.01 -7.13
CA ARG A 89 -4.20 -20.44 -6.64
C ARG A 89 -4.31 -21.74 -5.83
N GLU A 90 -3.57 -22.77 -6.24
CA GLU A 90 -3.63 -24.11 -5.63
C GLU A 90 -3.07 -24.16 -4.19
N ASP A 91 -1.99 -23.42 -3.91
CA ASP A 91 -1.31 -23.39 -2.61
C ASP A 91 -1.94 -22.38 -1.62
N ILE A 92 -3.18 -21.92 -1.85
CA ILE A 92 -3.79 -20.84 -1.06
C ILE A 92 -3.72 -21.06 0.46
N GLY A 93 -4.00 -22.28 0.93
CA GLY A 93 -3.98 -22.59 2.36
C GLY A 93 -2.57 -22.48 2.96
N GLN A 94 -1.56 -22.99 2.26
CA GLN A 94 -0.16 -22.87 2.68
C GLN A 94 0.30 -21.42 2.63
N PHE A 95 -0.03 -20.71 1.55
CA PHE A 95 0.31 -19.30 1.36
C PHE A 95 -0.24 -18.44 2.50
N THR A 96 -1.54 -18.56 2.82
CA THR A 96 -2.17 -17.77 3.89
C THR A 96 -1.65 -18.08 5.29
N ASN A 97 -1.10 -19.29 5.50
CA ASN A 97 -0.48 -19.65 6.78
C ASN A 97 0.91 -19.05 6.92
N GLN A 98 1.66 -18.94 5.83
CA GLN A 98 3.07 -18.52 5.85
C GLN A 98 3.25 -17.02 5.63
N VAL A 99 2.42 -16.40 4.79
CA VAL A 99 2.51 -14.99 4.44
C VAL A 99 1.60 -14.19 5.36
N GLN A 100 2.20 -13.58 6.38
CA GLN A 100 1.49 -12.76 7.36
C GLN A 100 1.64 -11.27 7.05
N LEU A 101 0.70 -10.47 7.55
CA LEU A 101 0.77 -9.00 7.46
C LEU A 101 1.83 -8.47 8.42
N GLU A 102 2.78 -7.72 7.89
CA GLU A 102 3.89 -7.11 8.62
C GLU A 102 3.68 -5.61 8.79
N PHE A 103 4.15 -5.06 9.92
CA PHE A 103 4.04 -3.66 10.29
C PHE A 103 5.44 -3.08 10.46
N PRO A 104 6.15 -2.79 9.36
CA PRO A 104 7.52 -2.31 9.45
C PRO A 104 7.60 -0.93 10.10
N GLU A 105 8.72 -0.69 10.78
CA GLU A 105 9.07 0.63 11.29
C GLU A 105 9.39 1.55 10.10
N VAL A 106 8.62 2.63 9.97
CA VAL A 106 8.76 3.62 8.90
C VAL A 106 8.92 5.03 9.48
N PRO A 107 9.44 6.00 8.71
CA PRO A 107 9.40 7.41 9.09
C PRO A 107 8.00 7.84 9.52
N GLN A 108 7.91 8.46 10.70
CA GLN A 108 6.65 8.83 11.32
C GLN A 108 6.29 10.29 11.04
N GLN A 109 5.00 10.57 10.92
CA GLN A 109 4.50 11.93 10.77
C GLN A 109 4.25 12.59 12.13
N SER A 110 4.43 13.90 12.19
CA SER A 110 4.06 14.74 13.35
C SER A 110 2.74 15.49 13.17
N GLY A 111 2.13 15.46 11.98
CA GLY A 111 0.93 16.23 11.60
C GLY A 111 -0.14 15.39 10.89
N SER A 112 -0.99 16.00 10.06
CA SER A 112 -2.12 15.34 9.37
C SER A 112 -1.82 14.85 7.94
N HIS A 113 -0.54 14.72 7.58
CA HIS A 113 -0.08 14.55 6.19
C HIS A 113 0.09 13.08 5.74
N CYS A 114 -0.73 12.18 6.26
CA CYS A 114 -0.62 10.72 6.00
C CYS A 114 -0.61 10.36 4.50
N GLY A 115 -1.38 11.07 3.66
CA GLY A 115 -1.37 10.87 2.21
C GLY A 115 -0.01 11.17 1.55
N ILE A 116 0.74 12.13 2.08
CA ILE A 116 2.08 12.46 1.55
C ILE A 116 3.10 11.41 1.92
N TYR A 117 3.00 10.82 3.11
CA TYR A 117 3.82 9.69 3.49
C TYR A 117 3.54 8.46 2.60
N VAL A 118 2.28 8.20 2.22
CA VAL A 118 1.96 7.15 1.24
C VAL A 118 2.68 7.37 -0.10
N LEU A 119 2.64 8.59 -0.63
CA LEU A 119 3.36 8.93 -1.88
C LEU A 119 4.88 8.78 -1.72
N TYR A 120 5.40 9.23 -0.58
CA TYR A 120 6.81 9.10 -0.24
C TYR A 120 7.25 7.63 -0.18
N PHE A 121 6.48 6.75 0.45
CA PHE A 121 6.78 5.33 0.51
C PHE A 121 6.78 4.69 -0.88
N ILE A 122 5.80 5.01 -1.73
CA ILE A 122 5.79 4.54 -3.12
C ILE A 122 7.06 5.00 -3.85
N TYR A 123 7.46 6.26 -3.69
CA TYR A 123 8.71 6.76 -4.25
C TYR A 123 9.93 5.95 -3.78
N CYS A 124 10.04 5.65 -2.49
CA CYS A 124 11.13 4.82 -1.96
C CYS A 124 11.18 3.43 -2.62
N PHE A 125 10.04 2.73 -2.74
CA PHE A 125 10.00 1.43 -3.42
C PHE A 125 10.37 1.51 -4.91
N LEU A 126 10.06 2.62 -5.58
CA LEU A 126 10.44 2.83 -6.98
C LEU A 126 11.93 3.17 -7.13
N LYS A 127 12.56 3.76 -6.12
CA LYS A 127 13.99 4.10 -6.14
C LYS A 127 14.88 2.96 -5.65
N ILE A 128 14.39 2.14 -4.73
CA ILE A 128 15.16 1.08 -4.09
C ILE A 128 14.57 -0.25 -4.54
N GLU A 129 15.21 -0.85 -5.54
CA GLU A 129 14.73 -2.06 -6.22
C GLU A 129 14.41 -3.22 -5.27
N LYS A 130 15.13 -3.32 -4.14
CA LYS A 130 15.04 -4.40 -3.15
C LYS A 130 14.39 -4.00 -1.83
N LEU A 131 13.70 -2.87 -1.76
CA LEU A 131 13.12 -2.37 -0.50
C LEU A 131 12.12 -3.35 0.12
N GLY A 132 11.36 -4.08 -0.69
CA GLY A 132 10.44 -5.11 -0.18
C GLY A 132 11.13 -6.36 0.37
N GLU A 133 12.40 -6.58 0.02
CA GLU A 133 13.22 -7.66 0.59
C GLU A 133 13.89 -7.18 1.88
N ASP A 134 14.43 -5.97 1.87
CA ASP A 134 15.18 -5.38 2.97
C ASP A 134 14.74 -3.94 3.25
N LEU A 135 14.01 -3.77 4.36
CA LEU A 135 13.47 -2.48 4.80
C LEU A 135 14.47 -1.68 5.64
N SER A 136 15.63 -2.23 5.99
CA SER A 136 16.66 -1.49 6.74
C SER A 136 17.12 -0.23 6.00
N GLN A 137 17.03 -0.26 4.67
CA GLN A 137 17.37 0.85 3.78
C GLN A 137 16.34 2.00 3.84
N LEU A 138 15.12 1.75 4.31
CA LEU A 138 14.05 2.76 4.33
C LEU A 138 14.41 3.96 5.22
N GLY A 139 15.00 3.70 6.39
CA GLY A 139 15.40 4.75 7.33
C GLY A 139 16.55 5.60 6.79
N ALA A 140 17.54 4.95 6.17
CA ALA A 140 18.70 5.63 5.57
C ALA A 140 18.33 6.49 4.37
N LEU A 141 17.26 6.14 3.65
CA LEU A 141 16.75 6.88 2.51
C LEU A 141 15.70 7.92 2.88
N PHE A 142 15.44 8.15 4.18
CA PHE A 142 14.61 9.28 4.60
C PHE A 142 15.22 10.60 4.14
N ASP A 143 14.67 11.13 3.04
CA ASP A 143 15.06 12.44 2.49
C ASP A 143 13.94 13.46 2.74
N PRO A 144 14.10 14.35 3.74
CA PRO A 144 13.15 15.43 4.01
C PRO A 144 12.89 16.31 2.79
N LYS A 145 13.85 16.44 1.86
CA LYS A 145 13.69 17.23 0.64
C LYS A 145 12.66 16.62 -0.30
N VAL A 146 12.58 15.30 -0.40
CA VAL A 146 11.54 14.62 -1.19
C VAL A 146 10.17 14.87 -0.57
N LEU A 147 10.05 14.77 0.77
CA LEU A 147 8.78 15.11 1.44
C LEU A 147 8.39 16.58 1.21
N GLN A 148 9.35 17.50 1.30
CA GLN A 148 9.09 18.92 1.07
C GLN A 148 8.59 19.16 -0.37
N ASN A 149 9.22 18.52 -1.36
CA ASN A 149 8.78 18.62 -2.75
C ASN A 149 7.34 18.10 -2.94
N LEU A 150 6.96 17.00 -2.26
CA LEU A 150 5.59 16.48 -2.30
C LEU A 150 4.58 17.45 -1.65
N GLU A 151 4.96 18.09 -0.55
CA GLU A 151 4.16 19.16 0.06
C GLU A 151 4.00 20.37 -0.85
N ASP A 152 5.06 20.75 -1.56
CA ASP A 152 5.03 21.90 -2.46
C ASP A 152 4.15 21.62 -3.68
N ILE A 153 4.18 20.39 -4.21
CA ILE A 153 3.21 19.92 -5.23
C ILE A 153 1.78 20.01 -4.69
N ARG A 154 1.53 19.56 -3.45
CA ARG A 154 0.20 19.66 -2.84
C ARG A 154 -0.27 21.12 -2.76
N LYS A 155 0.59 22.04 -2.29
CA LYS A 155 0.27 23.48 -2.23
C LYS A 155 -0.01 24.05 -3.62
N ALA A 156 0.78 23.69 -4.63
CA ALA A 156 0.59 24.15 -6.00
C ALA A 156 -0.77 23.69 -6.58
N ILE A 157 -1.17 22.45 -6.30
CA ILE A 157 -2.49 21.92 -6.70
C ILE A 157 -3.62 22.70 -6.02
N LEU A 158 -3.51 22.98 -4.72
CA LEU A 158 -4.53 23.75 -3.99
C LEU A 158 -4.66 25.17 -4.55
N LEU A 159 -3.54 25.85 -4.78
CA LEU A 159 -3.52 27.19 -5.40
C LEU A 159 -4.14 27.17 -6.80
N TYR A 160 -3.94 26.10 -7.58
CA TYR A 160 -4.59 25.95 -8.88
C TYR A 160 -6.11 25.79 -8.76
N GLN A 161 -6.57 25.00 -7.80
CA GLN A 161 -8.00 24.77 -7.55
C GLN A 161 -8.71 26.04 -7.08
N GLU A 162 -8.11 26.79 -6.14
CA GLU A 162 -8.66 28.07 -5.65
C GLU A 162 -8.85 29.08 -6.79
N LYS A 163 -7.89 29.14 -7.73
CA LYS A 163 -8.01 30.00 -8.91
C LYS A 163 -9.17 29.58 -9.81
N GLN A 164 -9.38 28.28 -10.02
CA GLN A 164 -10.48 27.78 -10.86
C GLN A 164 -11.84 28.04 -10.22
N ASP A 165 -11.99 27.82 -8.92
CA ASP A 165 -13.26 28.06 -8.21
C ASP A 165 -13.60 29.55 -8.13
N GLY A 166 -12.61 30.43 -8.00
CA GLY A 166 -12.81 31.89 -8.04
C GLY A 166 -13.24 32.44 -9.40
N THR A 167 -12.99 31.71 -10.49
CA THR A 167 -13.35 32.14 -11.86
C THR A 167 -14.78 31.75 -12.27
N ILE A 168 -15.46 30.90 -11.49
CA ILE A 168 -16.84 30.43 -11.77
C ILE A 168 -17.90 31.33 -11.09
N THR A 169 -17.47 32.23 -10.19
CA THR A 169 -18.34 33.13 -9.42
C THR A 169 -18.40 34.59 -9.92
N GLU A 170 -17.79 34.90 -11.07
CA GLU A 170 -17.95 36.17 -11.80
C GLU A 170 -18.75 35.97 -13.10
#